data_AF-A0A644YAY9-F1
#
_entry.id   AF-A0A644YAY9-F1
#
_cell.length_a   1.000
_cell.length_b   1.000
_cell.length_c   1.000
_cell.angle_alpha   90.00
_cell.angle_beta   90.00
_cell.angle_gamma   90.00
#
_symmetry.space_group_name_H-M   'P 1'
#
loop_
_entity.id
_entity.type
_entity.pdbx_description
1 polymer ?
#
loop_
_entity_poly.entity_id
_entity_poly.type
_entity_poly.pdbx_seq_one_letter_code
_entity_poly.pdbx_strand_id
1 'polypeptide(L)'
;MTFQRIGESRVVKHMLSNWLYYEQNISELPEESLRNFKLLYTALSQLSPEERLFLGEKYHTDKSKRLNDQQLADKRGLTIKEYRQQRIAIEKKIAPYLLEQTEANIQLMMG
;
A
#
# COMPACT_ATOMS: atom_id res chain seq x y z
N MET A 1 11.77 14.06 15.30
CA MET A 1 10.60 13.20 15.00
C MET A 1 10.68 12.65 13.56
N THR A 2 11.70 11.84 13.24
CA THR A 2 11.98 11.46 11.83
C THR A 2 11.99 9.94 11.60
N PHE A 3 12.24 9.16 12.64
CA PHE A 3 12.39 7.70 12.55
C PHE A 3 11.04 6.96 12.40
N GLN A 4 9.99 7.43 13.07
CA GLN A 4 8.65 6.81 13.01
C GLN A 4 8.10 6.83 11.57
N ARG A 5 8.23 7.97 10.88
CA ARG A 5 7.78 8.16 9.49
C ARG A 5 8.48 7.26 8.46
N ILE A 6 9.71 6.80 8.74
CA ILE A 6 10.44 5.89 7.84
C ILE A 6 9.89 4.46 7.96
N GLY A 7 9.52 4.03 9.18
CA GLY A 7 8.91 2.72 9.43
C GLY A 7 7.52 2.60 8.78
N GLU A 8 6.69 3.64 8.94
CA GLU A 8 5.34 3.72 8.37
C GLU A 8 5.35 3.55 6.84
N SER A 9 6.27 4.25 6.15
CA SER A 9 6.40 4.14 4.70
C SER A 9 6.81 2.73 4.24
N ARG A 10 7.57 1.99 5.05
CA ARG A 10 7.98 0.62 4.73
C ARG A 10 6.81 -0.35 4.83
N VAL A 11 6.00 -0.25 5.89
CA VAL A 11 4.80 -1.10 6.09
C VAL A 11 3.81 -0.89 4.93
N VAL A 12 3.48 0.37 4.63
CA VAL A 12 2.57 0.71 3.53
C VAL A 12 3.05 0.14 2.20
N LYS A 13 4.33 0.33 1.86
CA LYS A 13 4.92 -0.18 0.61
C LYS A 13 5.00 -1.70 0.57
N HIS A 14 5.27 -2.34 1.71
CA HIS A 14 5.28 -3.79 1.82
C HIS A 14 3.88 -4.35 1.52
N MET A 15 2.85 -3.84 2.20
CA MET A 15 1.46 -4.25 1.99
C MET A 15 1.01 -4.01 0.54
N LEU A 16 1.23 -2.80 0.00
CA LEU A 16 0.89 -2.49 -1.39
C LEU A 16 1.64 -3.39 -2.39
N SER A 17 2.91 -3.72 -2.14
CA SER A 17 3.69 -4.58 -3.06
C SER A 17 3.26 -6.04 -3.07
N ASN A 18 2.45 -6.46 -2.10
CA ASN A 18 1.85 -7.79 -2.05
C ASN A 18 0.39 -7.78 -2.52
N TRP A 19 -0.15 -6.65 -2.96
CA TRP A 19 -1.57 -6.53 -3.34
C TRP A 19 -1.99 -7.59 -4.36
N LEU A 20 -1.32 -7.67 -5.51
CA LEU A 20 -1.67 -8.66 -6.53
C LEU A 20 -1.53 -10.10 -6.02
N TYR A 21 -0.49 -10.37 -5.23
CA TYR A 21 -0.28 -11.68 -4.63
C TYR A 21 -1.45 -12.08 -3.72
N TYR A 22 -1.90 -11.17 -2.87
CA TYR A 22 -3.02 -11.46 -1.97
C TYR A 22 -4.31 -11.76 -2.71
N GLU A 23 -4.64 -10.99 -3.76
CA GLU A 23 -5.85 -11.24 -4.55
C GLU A 23 -5.79 -12.58 -5.30
N GLN A 24 -4.64 -12.94 -5.86
CA GLN A 24 -4.48 -14.19 -6.62
C GLN A 24 -4.50 -15.44 -5.75
N ASN A 25 -4.11 -15.34 -4.48
CA ASN A 25 -3.91 -16.48 -3.60
C ASN A 25 -4.87 -16.49 -2.40
N ILE A 26 -5.96 -15.71 -2.44
CA ILE A 26 -6.84 -15.44 -1.29
C ILE A 26 -7.31 -16.71 -0.55
N SER A 27 -7.59 -17.79 -1.28
CA SER A 27 -8.06 -19.07 -0.73
C SER A 27 -6.98 -19.87 0.01
N GLU A 28 -5.72 -19.57 -0.25
CA GLU A 28 -4.55 -20.29 0.26
C GLU A 28 -3.65 -19.41 1.14
N LEU A 29 -4.05 -18.16 1.40
CA LEU A 29 -3.26 -17.25 2.22
C LEU A 29 -3.14 -17.78 3.65
N PRO A 30 -1.91 -17.83 4.20
CA PRO A 30 -1.71 -18.00 5.64
C PRO A 30 -2.48 -16.93 6.42
N GLU A 31 -2.86 -17.23 7.66
CA GLU A 31 -3.70 -16.34 8.48
C GLU A 31 -3.16 -14.90 8.55
N GLU A 32 -1.85 -14.74 8.73
CA GLU A 32 -1.18 -13.43 8.74
C GLU A 32 -1.31 -12.69 7.40
N SER A 33 -1.12 -13.39 6.29
CA SER A 33 -1.27 -12.80 4.95
C SER A 33 -2.73 -12.45 4.65
N LEU A 34 -3.67 -13.28 5.10
CA LEU A 34 -5.10 -13.00 4.98
C LEU A 34 -5.50 -11.77 5.81
N ARG A 35 -4.93 -11.62 7.01
CA ARG A 35 -5.08 -10.41 7.84
C ARG A 35 -4.54 -9.19 7.12
N ASN A 36 -3.32 -9.26 6.61
CA ASN A 36 -2.69 -8.18 5.84
C ASN A 36 -3.50 -7.81 4.60
N PHE A 37 -4.09 -8.79 3.92
CA PHE A 37 -4.99 -8.57 2.80
C PHE A 37 -6.24 -7.80 3.23
N LYS A 38 -6.91 -8.21 4.32
CA LYS A 38 -8.11 -7.52 4.85
C LYS A 38 -7.80 -6.07 5.23
N LEU A 39 -6.66 -5.84 5.89
CA LEU A 39 -6.20 -4.48 6.22
C LEU A 39 -5.98 -3.66 4.96
N LEU A 40 -5.26 -4.21 3.99
CA LEU A 40 -4.99 -3.55 2.73
C LEU A 40 -6.30 -3.19 2.00
N TYR A 41 -7.22 -4.13 1.87
CA TYR A 41 -8.50 -3.90 1.17
C TYR A 41 -9.36 -2.84 1.88
N THR A 42 -9.37 -2.87 3.21
CA THR A 42 -10.07 -1.86 4.02
C THR A 42 -9.44 -0.48 3.84
N ALA A 43 -8.12 -0.38 3.80
CA ALA A 43 -7.43 0.88 3.57
C ALA A 43 -7.65 1.41 2.14
N LEU A 44 -7.61 0.52 1.15
CA LEU A 44 -7.91 0.85 -0.26
C LEU A 44 -9.37 1.27 -0.45
N SER A 45 -10.30 0.80 0.39
CA SER A 45 -11.71 1.20 0.35
C SER A 45 -11.93 2.67 0.75
N GLN A 46 -10.96 3.28 1.44
CA GLN A 46 -11.00 4.70 1.84
C GLN A 46 -10.51 5.64 0.73
N LEU A 47 -9.90 5.10 -0.33
CA LEU A 47 -9.46 5.86 -1.48
C LEU A 47 -10.58 6.04 -2.50
N SER A 48 -10.54 7.15 -3.23
CA SER A 48 -11.37 7.30 -4.42
C SER A 48 -11.02 6.23 -5.48
N PRO A 49 -11.92 5.94 -6.43
CA PRO A 49 -11.62 5.02 -7.53
C PRO A 49 -10.37 5.41 -8.32
N GLU A 50 -10.16 6.72 -8.54
CA GLU A 50 -9.01 7.26 -9.26
C GLU A 50 -7.70 7.07 -8.49
N GLU A 51 -7.72 7.27 -7.18
CA GLU A 51 -6.56 7.08 -6.31
C GLU A 51 -6.18 5.59 -6.20
N ARG A 52 -7.19 4.72 -6.12
CA ARG A 52 -6.99 3.27 -6.13
C ARG A 52 -6.40 2.81 -7.46
N LEU A 53 -6.91 3.32 -8.58
CA LEU A 53 -6.36 3.05 -9.90
C LEU A 53 -4.91 3.54 -10.02
N PHE A 54 -4.63 4.75 -9.53
CA PHE A 54 -3.27 5.31 -9.51
C PHE A 54 -2.29 4.41 -8.77
N LEU A 55 -2.64 3.94 -7.57
CA LEU A 55 -1.81 2.98 -6.85
C LEU A 55 -1.75 1.64 -7.57
N GLY A 56 -2.86 1.18 -8.14
CA GLY A 56 -2.96 -0.09 -8.86
C GLY A 56 -1.97 -0.20 -10.01
N GLU A 57 -1.81 0.85 -10.81
CA GLU A 57 -0.82 0.87 -11.91
C GLU A 57 0.61 0.57 -11.46
N LYS A 58 0.95 0.97 -10.23
CA LYS A 58 2.27 0.72 -9.64
C LYS A 58 2.32 -0.58 -8.86
N TYR A 59 1.30 -0.89 -8.08
CA TYR A 59 1.35 -1.89 -7.01
C TYR A 59 0.55 -3.15 -7.32
N HIS A 60 -0.49 -3.04 -8.14
CA HIS A 60 -1.36 -4.13 -8.57
C HIS A 60 -0.96 -4.62 -9.97
N THR A 61 0.31 -4.98 -10.12
CA THR A 61 0.86 -5.50 -11.37
C THR A 61 1.87 -6.59 -11.05
N ASP A 62 2.10 -7.48 -12.02
CA ASP A 62 3.12 -8.52 -11.90
C ASP A 62 4.48 -7.85 -11.62
N LYS A 63 5.23 -8.40 -10.67
CA LYS A 63 6.54 -7.86 -10.27
C LYS A 63 7.49 -7.74 -11.47
N SER A 64 7.41 -8.65 -12.44
CA SER A 64 8.21 -8.64 -13.67
C SER A 64 7.83 -7.52 -14.65
N LYS A 65 6.58 -7.05 -14.60
CA LYS A 65 6.01 -6.01 -15.50
C LYS A 65 5.89 -4.65 -14.82
N ARG A 66 6.42 -4.54 -13.61
CA ARG A 66 6.25 -3.36 -12.77
C ARG A 66 7.04 -2.18 -13.31
N LEU A 67 6.32 -1.13 -13.69
CA LEU A 67 6.93 0.11 -14.12
C LEU A 67 7.54 0.87 -12.93
N ASN A 68 8.68 1.49 -13.18
CA ASN A 68 9.30 2.37 -12.20
C ASN A 68 8.58 3.75 -12.15
N ASP A 69 8.95 4.60 -11.19
CA ASP A 69 8.31 5.91 -11.02
C ASP A 69 8.46 6.82 -12.25
N GLN A 70 9.58 6.75 -12.96
CA GLN A 70 9.81 7.56 -14.15
C GLN A 70 8.86 7.13 -15.27
N GLN A 71 8.80 5.82 -15.55
CA GLN A 71 7.92 5.27 -16.59
C GLN A 71 6.43 5.57 -16.32
N LEU A 72 6.00 5.51 -15.06
CA LEU A 72 4.63 5.84 -14.68
C LEU A 72 4.35 7.35 -14.75
N ALA A 73 5.33 8.19 -14.43
CA ALA A 73 5.24 9.63 -14.61
C ALA A 73 5.11 9.97 -16.11
N ASP A 74 5.97 9.40 -16.95
CA ASP A 74 5.96 9.59 -18.41
C ASP A 74 4.62 9.15 -19.01
N LYS A 75 4.10 7.98 -18.61
CA LYS A 75 2.80 7.46 -19.05
C LYS A 75 1.63 8.41 -18.72
N ARG A 76 1.75 9.17 -17.63
CA ARG A 76 0.73 10.11 -17.14
C ARG A 76 0.97 11.56 -17.59
N GLY A 77 2.06 11.83 -18.33
CA GLY A 77 2.45 13.19 -18.70
C GLY A 77 2.83 14.06 -17.49
N LEU A 78 3.34 13.44 -16.42
CA LEU A 78 3.77 14.12 -15.19
C LEU A 78 5.29 14.13 -15.10
N THR A 79 5.85 15.09 -14.35
CA THR A 79 7.23 14.94 -13.89
C THR A 79 7.33 13.85 -12.83
N ILE A 80 8.50 13.23 -12.69
CA ILE A 80 8.77 12.25 -11.63
C ILE A 80 8.50 12.81 -10.22
N LYS A 81 8.73 14.11 -10.03
CA LYS A 81 8.50 14.79 -8.75
C LYS A 81 7.01 14.85 -8.43
N GLU A 82 6.18 15.28 -9.38
CA GLU A 82 4.72 15.34 -9.23
C GLU A 82 4.14 13.95 -9.01
N TYR A 83 4.57 12.97 -9.81
CA TYR A 83 4.14 11.58 -9.66
C TYR A 83 4.44 11.05 -8.24
N ARG A 84 5.66 11.27 -7.74
CA ARG A 84 6.04 10.86 -6.39
C ARG A 84 5.26 11.59 -5.31
N GLN A 85 5.00 12.89 -5.48
CA GLN A 85 4.20 13.66 -4.53
C GLN A 85 2.76 13.15 -4.46
N GLN A 86 2.12 12.89 -5.60
CA GLN A 86 0.78 12.30 -5.66
C GLN A 86 0.78 10.91 -5.01
N ARG A 87 1.73 10.04 -5.37
CA ARG A 87 1.85 8.71 -4.77
C ARG A 87 1.99 8.78 -3.25
N ILE A 88 2.90 9.61 -2.74
CA ILE A 88 3.13 9.77 -1.30
C ILE A 88 1.90 10.34 -0.60
N ALA A 89 1.18 11.27 -1.23
CA ALA A 89 -0.06 11.81 -0.67
C ALA A 89 -1.13 10.73 -0.53
N ILE A 90 -1.30 9.87 -1.55
CA ILE A 90 -2.25 8.75 -1.49
C ILE A 90 -1.78 7.69 -0.47
N GLU A 91 -0.49 7.33 -0.45
CA GLU A 91 0.09 6.42 0.55
C GLU A 91 -0.15 6.93 1.98
N LYS A 92 -0.06 8.25 2.21
CA LYS A 92 -0.35 8.87 3.52
C LYS A 92 -1.82 8.77 3.92
N LYS A 93 -2.76 8.81 2.98
CA LYS A 93 -4.20 8.67 3.29
C LYS A 93 -4.51 7.29 3.86
N ILE A 94 -3.87 6.25 3.33
CA ILE A 94 -4.13 4.87 3.74
C ILE A 94 -3.27 4.42 4.93
N ALA A 95 -2.16 5.12 5.22
CA ALA A 95 -1.23 4.72 6.27
C ALA A 95 -1.88 4.50 7.65
N PRO A 96 -2.78 5.36 8.16
CA PRO A 96 -3.40 5.15 9.48
C PRO A 96 -4.15 3.81 9.56
N TYR A 97 -4.89 3.43 8.51
CA TYR A 97 -5.65 2.18 8.46
C TYR A 97 -4.78 0.93 8.44
N LEU A 98 -3.55 1.05 7.93
CA LEU A 98 -2.58 -0.04 7.91
C LEU A 98 -1.77 -0.13 9.22
N LEU A 99 -1.71 0.96 10.00
CA LEU A 99 -0.86 1.08 11.19
C LEU A 99 -1.66 0.97 12.51
N GLU A 100 -2.87 1.51 12.59
CA GLU A 100 -3.72 1.44 13.80
C GLU A 100 -4.04 -0.01 14.20
N GLN A 101 -4.15 -0.93 13.22
CA GLN A 101 -4.43 -2.34 13.50
C GLN A 101 -3.17 -3.18 13.78
N THR A 102 -1.97 -2.63 13.55
CA THR A 102 -0.72 -3.23 14.03
C THR A 102 -0.42 -2.87 15.48
N GLU A 103 -0.80 -1.66 15.95
CA GLU A 103 -0.57 -1.21 17.34
C GLU A 103 -1.68 -1.64 18.32
N ALA A 104 -2.95 -1.63 17.91
CA ALA A 104 -4.07 -2.07 18.77
C ALA A 104 -3.94 -3.51 19.29
N ASN A 105 -3.09 -4.34 18.67
CA ASN A 105 -2.85 -5.73 19.07
C ASN A 105 -1.62 -5.92 19.98
N ILE A 106 -0.70 -4.97 20.08
CA ILE A 106 0.39 -5.05 21.07
C ILE A 106 -0.20 -4.94 22.49
N GLN A 107 -1.26 -4.15 22.65
CA GLN A 107 -1.95 -3.97 23.93
C GLN A 107 -2.79 -5.20 24.34
N LEU A 108 -3.35 -5.94 23.38
CA LEU A 108 -4.17 -7.14 23.62
C LEU A 108 -3.36 -8.43 23.86
N MET A 109 -2.07 -8.46 23.49
CA MET A 109 -1.16 -9.58 23.77
C MET A 109 -0.36 -9.41 25.07
N MET A 110 -0.54 -8.29 25.76
CA MET A 110 0.11 -7.96 27.04
C MET A 110 -0.91 -7.75 28.18
N GLY A 111 -2.18 -8.09 27.94
CA GLY A 111 -3.29 -8.00 28.89
C GLY A 111 -3.75 -9.37 29.35
#